data_AF-A0A956SAW5-F1
#
_entry.id   AF-A0A956SAW5-F1
#
_cell.length_a   1.000
_cell.length_b   1.000
_cell.length_c   1.000
_cell.angle_alpha   90.00
_cell.angle_beta   90.00
_cell.angle_gamma   90.00
#
_symmetry.space_group_name_H-M   'P 1'
#
loop_
_entity.id
_entity.type
_entity.pdbx_description
1 polymer ?
#
loop_
_entity_poly.entity_id
_entity_poly.type
_entity_poly.pdbx_seq_one_letter_code
_entity_poly.pdbx_strand_id
1 'polypeptide(L)'
;MSHHHHHGDQDDDLLVEDVPRYFTLEDYEGGVARWCPGCGDLAVLTAVQKILRDEQIPPERTVSVSGIGCSSRFPHYMKTYGFHGLHGRALPVACGVKSRRPDLTVWVATGDGDCCSIGAGHWVHGIRYNMDLVIMLFDNNVYGLTKKQTSPTSPIGLQTNTHPGGAILPPLNPIQTTLGFTNASFVAQTVDWNPIHLQATLHAAYKHRGTGFVRILQRCPTYTAGVFEDLVRDPSRLLVLEHEDGIPVADSLRRIFPNRTTHDPSDLAAARALADRTDYVPIGLFFRDENRPCYEEFSERGLNFTAEERLAALEREVDRFLV
;
A
#
# COMPACT_ATOMS: atom_id res chain seq x y z
N MET A 1 13.25 22.37 68.46
CA MET A 1 13.59 23.17 67.27
C MET A 1 13.97 22.20 66.17
N SER A 2 12.97 21.69 65.45
CA SER A 2 13.14 20.78 64.32
C SER A 2 13.13 21.61 63.04
N HIS A 3 14.25 21.59 62.31
CA HIS A 3 14.41 22.31 61.05
C HIS A 3 13.46 21.76 59.97
N HIS A 4 12.69 22.65 59.38
CA HIS A 4 12.00 22.43 58.11
C HIS A 4 13.03 22.37 56.98
N HIS A 5 13.04 21.27 56.23
CA HIS A 5 13.55 21.24 54.87
C HIS A 5 12.36 21.06 53.93
N HIS A 6 12.00 22.16 53.28
CA HIS A 6 11.19 22.18 52.07
C HIS A 6 12.04 21.55 50.96
N HIS A 7 11.71 20.34 50.53
CA HIS A 7 12.10 19.88 49.21
C HIS A 7 11.14 20.55 48.22
N GLY A 8 11.63 21.60 47.56
CA GLY A 8 11.05 22.02 46.29
C GLY A 8 11.52 21.03 45.24
N ASP A 9 10.61 20.19 44.75
CA ASP A 9 10.78 19.51 43.48
C ASP A 9 10.80 20.60 42.39
N GLN A 10 12.01 20.99 42.00
CA GLN A 10 12.25 21.54 40.69
C GLN A 10 12.17 20.35 39.72
N ASP A 11 10.96 20.03 39.29
CA ASP A 11 10.76 19.34 38.02
C ASP A 11 11.34 20.27 36.95
N ASP A 12 12.63 20.04 36.67
CA ASP A 12 13.36 20.62 35.56
C ASP A 12 12.74 19.99 34.30
N ASP A 13 11.62 20.57 33.90
CA ASP A 13 10.90 20.33 32.67
C ASP A 13 11.87 20.68 31.55
N LEU A 14 12.75 19.72 31.21
CA LEU A 14 13.57 19.73 30.01
C LEU A 14 12.63 19.63 28.82
N LEU A 15 11.88 20.70 28.58
CA LEU A 15 11.28 21.04 27.31
C LEU A 15 12.44 21.23 26.35
N VAL A 16 12.95 20.11 25.84
CA VAL A 16 13.77 20.10 24.64
C VAL A 16 12.91 20.80 23.61
N GLU A 17 13.26 22.04 23.28
CA GLU A 17 12.60 22.78 22.23
C GLU A 17 12.51 21.86 21.02
N ASP A 18 11.28 21.70 20.50
CA ASP A 18 10.98 20.82 19.39
C ASP A 18 11.61 21.45 18.13
N VAL A 19 12.92 21.28 17.97
CA VAL A 19 13.65 21.81 16.83
C VAL A 19 13.08 21.12 15.59
N PRO A 20 12.56 21.88 14.61
CA PRO A 20 11.98 21.29 13.42
C PRO A 20 12.99 20.36 12.74
N ARG A 21 12.70 19.06 12.73
CA ARG A 21 13.53 18.06 12.05
C ARG A 21 13.22 18.09 10.56
N TYR A 22 14.23 18.35 9.76
CA TYR A 22 14.16 18.22 8.31
C TYR A 22 14.72 16.86 7.89
N PHE A 23 13.94 16.12 7.11
CA PHE A 23 14.30 14.78 6.68
C PHE A 23 14.79 14.77 5.22
N THR A 24 15.88 14.04 5.00
CA THR A 24 16.48 13.80 3.69
C THR A 24 16.14 12.38 3.23
N LEU A 25 16.57 12.01 2.01
CA LEU A 25 16.35 10.65 1.52
C LEU A 25 17.06 9.60 2.39
N GLU A 26 18.26 9.92 2.89
CA GLU A 26 19.09 9.05 3.75
C GLU A 26 18.41 8.71 5.08
N ASP A 27 17.42 9.50 5.51
CA ASP A 27 16.63 9.23 6.71
C ASP A 27 15.60 8.11 6.52
N TYR A 28 15.32 7.73 5.27
CA TYR A 28 14.40 6.63 4.91
C TYR A 28 15.11 5.44 4.27
N GLU A 29 16.39 5.58 3.90
CA GLU A 29 17.20 4.51 3.32
C GLU A 29 17.73 3.55 4.40
N GLY A 30 17.19 2.33 4.40
CA GLY A 30 17.57 1.26 5.33
C GLY A 30 18.71 0.38 4.80
N GLY A 31 18.61 -0.94 5.01
CA GLY A 31 19.63 -1.88 4.57
C GLY A 31 19.84 -1.88 3.05
N VAL A 32 20.98 -2.45 2.60
CA VAL A 32 21.28 -2.57 1.17
C VAL A 32 20.32 -3.58 0.52
N ALA A 33 19.55 -3.10 -0.46
CA ALA A 33 18.61 -3.92 -1.23
C ALA A 33 19.34 -5.12 -1.89
N ARG A 34 18.76 -6.32 -1.73
CA ARG A 34 19.33 -7.58 -2.27
C ARG A 34 18.46 -8.19 -3.37
N TRP A 35 17.68 -7.36 -4.05
CA TRP A 35 16.93 -7.77 -5.24
C TRP A 35 17.86 -7.87 -6.46
N CYS A 36 17.42 -8.61 -7.47
CA CYS A 36 18.16 -8.77 -8.71
C CYS A 36 18.37 -7.43 -9.43
N PRO A 37 19.49 -7.21 -10.13
CA PRO A 37 19.66 -6.04 -10.99
C PRO A 37 18.52 -5.91 -12.00
N GLY A 38 17.89 -4.74 -12.06
CA GLY A 38 16.72 -4.48 -12.91
C GLY A 38 15.37 -4.93 -12.33
N CYS A 39 15.32 -5.38 -11.07
CA CYS A 39 14.05 -5.68 -10.40
C CYS A 39 13.23 -4.41 -10.17
N GLY A 40 11.95 -4.44 -10.54
CA GLY A 40 11.02 -3.32 -10.32
C GLY A 40 10.80 -2.95 -8.85
N ASP A 41 11.06 -3.88 -7.90
CA ASP A 41 10.98 -3.60 -6.45
C ASP A 41 11.83 -2.39 -6.03
N LEU A 42 12.97 -2.17 -6.71
CA LEU A 42 13.87 -1.03 -6.47
C LEU A 42 13.19 0.31 -6.76
N ALA A 43 12.41 0.39 -7.86
CA ALA A 43 11.72 1.62 -8.24
C ALA A 43 10.62 1.98 -7.24
N VAL A 44 9.90 0.97 -6.73
CA VAL A 44 8.87 1.16 -5.71
C VAL A 44 9.48 1.62 -4.39
N LEU A 45 10.59 1.01 -3.97
CA LEU A 45 11.33 1.42 -2.76
C LEU A 45 11.73 2.90 -2.84
N THR A 46 12.39 3.30 -3.93
CA THR A 46 12.79 4.70 -4.13
C THR A 46 11.60 5.64 -4.17
N ALA A 47 10.47 5.24 -4.77
CA ALA A 47 9.27 6.08 -4.83
C ALA A 47 8.70 6.36 -3.42
N VAL A 48 8.58 5.34 -2.57
CA VAL A 48 8.08 5.52 -1.19
C VAL A 48 9.04 6.35 -0.36
N GLN A 49 10.36 6.10 -0.43
CA GLN A 49 11.36 6.91 0.28
C GLN A 49 11.30 8.38 -0.13
N LYS A 50 11.12 8.67 -1.43
CA LYS A 50 10.92 10.04 -1.91
C LYS A 50 9.64 10.67 -1.40
N ILE A 51 8.52 9.93 -1.39
CA ILE A 51 7.23 10.43 -0.88
C ILE A 51 7.36 10.79 0.59
N LEU A 52 7.93 9.92 1.42
CA LEU A 52 8.09 10.19 2.86
C LEU A 52 8.97 11.43 3.11
N ARG A 53 10.06 11.57 2.36
CA ARG A 53 10.91 12.78 2.38
C ARG A 53 10.13 14.01 1.93
N ASP A 54 9.45 13.96 0.79
CA ASP A 54 8.76 15.14 0.24
C ASP A 54 7.62 15.60 1.15
N GLU A 55 6.99 14.67 1.86
CA GLU A 55 5.97 14.90 2.89
C GLU A 55 6.54 15.16 4.29
N GLN A 56 7.87 15.09 4.45
CA GLN A 56 8.59 15.29 5.71
C GLN A 56 8.01 14.45 6.87
N ILE A 57 7.61 13.21 6.59
CA ILE A 57 7.02 12.33 7.59
C ILE A 57 8.11 11.82 8.51
N PRO A 58 8.02 12.01 9.84
CA PRO A 58 9.03 11.49 10.75
C PRO A 58 9.18 9.96 10.56
N PRO A 59 10.41 9.43 10.41
CA PRO A 59 10.61 7.99 10.20
C PRO A 59 9.97 7.12 11.30
N GLU A 60 9.97 7.60 12.55
CA GLU A 60 9.31 6.95 13.69
C GLU A 60 7.78 6.96 13.65
N ARG A 61 7.16 7.79 12.78
CA ARG A 61 5.71 7.80 12.51
C ARG A 61 5.32 6.96 11.30
N THR A 62 6.28 6.27 10.68
CA THR A 62 6.05 5.41 9.53
C THR A 62 6.26 3.95 9.87
N VAL A 63 5.34 3.08 9.44
CA VAL A 63 5.45 1.63 9.59
C VAL A 63 5.31 0.95 8.23
N SER A 64 6.32 0.17 7.85
CA SER A 64 6.26 -0.70 6.67
C SER A 64 5.94 -2.13 7.08
N VAL A 65 4.81 -2.67 6.64
CA VAL A 65 4.37 -4.04 6.96
C VAL A 65 4.43 -4.90 5.70
N SER A 66 4.90 -6.14 5.82
CA SER A 66 4.95 -7.07 4.69
C SER A 66 4.68 -8.52 5.07
N GLY A 67 4.36 -9.33 4.05
CA GLY A 67 4.17 -10.78 4.17
C GLY A 67 5.48 -11.53 3.89
N ILE A 68 5.49 -12.50 2.97
CA ILE A 68 6.69 -13.22 2.53
C ILE A 68 6.80 -13.24 1.00
N GLY A 69 7.99 -12.94 0.47
CA GLY A 69 8.24 -12.84 -0.96
C GLY A 69 9.45 -11.94 -1.26
N CYS A 70 9.80 -11.77 -2.55
CA CYS A 70 10.79 -10.78 -2.95
C CYS A 70 10.32 -9.38 -2.54
N SER A 71 9.10 -9.02 -2.93
CA SER A 71 8.44 -7.77 -2.53
C SER A 71 8.44 -7.58 -1.01
N SER A 72 8.19 -8.64 -0.24
CA SER A 72 8.07 -8.55 1.22
C SER A 72 9.37 -8.29 1.96
N ARG A 73 10.52 -8.25 1.28
CA ARG A 73 11.76 -7.75 1.88
C ARG A 73 11.76 -6.22 2.08
N PHE A 74 10.77 -5.52 1.54
CA PHE A 74 10.63 -4.06 1.59
C PHE A 74 10.91 -3.42 2.95
N PRO A 75 10.36 -3.88 4.10
CA PRO A 75 10.61 -3.23 5.39
C PRO A 75 12.07 -3.25 5.83
N HIS A 76 12.90 -4.18 5.34
CA HIS A 76 14.33 -4.24 5.68
C HIS A 76 15.14 -3.12 5.02
N TYR A 77 14.57 -2.45 4.02
CA TYR A 77 15.22 -1.40 3.23
C TYR A 77 14.64 -0.02 3.52
N MET A 78 13.71 0.06 4.48
CA MET A 78 13.16 1.30 5.02
C MET A 78 13.77 1.58 6.38
N LYS A 79 14.33 2.76 6.58
CA LYS A 79 14.84 3.23 7.89
C LYS A 79 13.69 3.78 8.76
N THR A 80 12.65 2.98 8.91
CA THR A 80 11.43 3.30 9.67
C THR A 80 11.10 2.13 10.61
N TYR A 81 9.99 2.19 11.34
CA TYR A 81 9.46 0.95 11.92
C TYR A 81 9.04 -0.01 10.80
N GLY A 82 9.22 -1.31 11.02
CA GLY A 82 8.93 -2.33 10.03
C GLY A 82 8.52 -3.65 10.65
N PHE A 83 7.58 -4.35 10.01
CA PHE A 83 7.15 -5.69 10.41
C PHE A 83 7.16 -6.62 9.20
N HIS A 84 8.07 -7.59 9.19
CA HIS A 84 8.14 -8.66 8.19
C HIS A 84 7.46 -9.89 8.78
N GLY A 85 6.20 -10.11 8.42
CA GLY A 85 5.32 -11.09 9.04
C GLY A 85 5.34 -12.45 8.38
N LEU A 86 4.20 -13.14 8.44
CA LEU A 86 3.99 -14.43 7.81
C LEU A 86 3.40 -14.27 6.41
N HIS A 87 3.55 -15.30 5.57
CA HIS A 87 3.06 -15.30 4.20
C HIS A 87 1.55 -15.07 4.16
N GLY A 88 1.11 -14.05 3.42
CA GLY A 88 -0.28 -13.62 3.30
C GLY A 88 -0.86 -13.01 4.57
N ARG A 89 -0.05 -12.61 5.55
CA ARG A 89 -0.52 -12.02 6.82
C ARG A 89 -0.11 -10.55 6.99
N ALA A 90 0.33 -9.89 5.92
CA ALA A 90 0.65 -8.47 5.94
C ALA A 90 -0.57 -7.60 6.35
N LEU A 91 -1.74 -7.87 5.75
CA LEU A 91 -2.94 -7.05 5.96
C LEU A 91 -3.52 -7.16 7.38
N PRO A 92 -3.67 -8.36 7.99
CA PRO A 92 -4.10 -8.45 9.38
C PRO A 92 -3.17 -7.70 10.34
N VAL A 93 -1.85 -7.80 10.14
CA VAL A 93 -0.87 -7.08 10.95
C VAL A 93 -1.02 -5.57 10.75
N ALA A 94 -1.08 -5.10 9.50
CA ALA A 94 -1.22 -3.69 9.19
C ALA A 94 -2.52 -3.09 9.75
N CYS A 95 -3.64 -3.83 9.65
CA CYS A 95 -4.90 -3.41 10.24
C CYS A 95 -4.82 -3.34 11.78
N GLY A 96 -4.13 -4.29 12.42
CA GLY A 96 -3.89 -4.24 13.86
C GLY A 96 -3.05 -3.04 14.29
N VAL A 97 -2.00 -2.71 13.52
CA VAL A 97 -1.19 -1.50 13.74
C VAL A 97 -2.06 -0.25 13.63
N LYS A 98 -2.77 -0.08 12.51
CA LYS A 98 -3.58 1.11 12.26
C LYS A 98 -4.74 1.25 13.25
N SER A 99 -5.38 0.14 13.63
CA SER A 99 -6.44 0.13 14.65
C SER A 99 -5.96 0.61 16.02
N ARG A 100 -4.71 0.28 16.43
CA ARG A 100 -4.18 0.70 17.73
C ARG A 100 -3.47 2.06 17.69
N ARG A 101 -2.93 2.42 16.53
CA ARG A 101 -2.12 3.61 16.28
C ARG A 101 -2.59 4.27 14.98
N PRO A 102 -3.80 4.88 14.97
CA PRO A 102 -4.36 5.54 13.79
C PRO A 102 -3.48 6.70 13.30
N ASP A 103 -2.64 7.22 14.20
CA ASP A 103 -1.71 8.32 13.99
C ASP A 103 -0.44 7.96 13.18
N LEU A 104 -0.24 6.68 12.86
CA LEU A 104 0.90 6.21 12.07
C LEU A 104 0.56 6.15 10.59
N THR A 105 1.54 6.50 9.75
CA THR A 105 1.51 6.24 8.32
C THR A 105 1.89 4.78 8.07
N VAL A 106 0.99 4.00 7.47
CA VAL A 106 1.19 2.55 7.27
C VAL A 106 1.28 2.22 5.78
N TRP A 107 2.40 1.63 5.38
CA TRP A 107 2.64 1.10 4.03
C TRP A 107 2.67 -0.43 4.08
N VAL A 108 1.88 -1.07 3.23
CA VAL A 108 1.82 -2.53 3.13
C VAL A 108 2.45 -2.98 1.82
N ALA A 109 3.53 -3.74 1.90
CA ALA A 109 4.17 -4.36 0.74
C ALA A 109 3.80 -5.83 0.64
N THR A 110 3.19 -6.23 -0.47
CA THR A 110 2.77 -7.61 -0.71
C THR A 110 2.97 -8.00 -2.18
N GLY A 111 3.39 -9.25 -2.43
CA GLY A 111 3.46 -9.79 -3.80
C GLY A 111 2.11 -10.29 -4.28
N ASP A 112 1.95 -10.46 -5.58
CA ASP A 112 0.79 -11.12 -6.21
C ASP A 112 0.38 -12.42 -5.53
N GLY A 113 1.31 -13.33 -5.25
CA GLY A 113 1.00 -14.57 -4.57
C GLY A 113 0.80 -14.45 -3.05
N ASP A 114 1.47 -13.49 -2.41
CA ASP A 114 1.28 -13.20 -0.98
C ASP A 114 -0.13 -12.65 -0.72
N CYS A 115 -0.60 -11.72 -1.54
CA CYS A 115 -1.92 -11.09 -1.44
C CYS A 115 -3.03 -11.94 -2.07
N CYS A 116 -2.90 -12.30 -3.35
CA CYS A 116 -4.00 -12.86 -4.14
C CYS A 116 -4.11 -14.38 -4.02
N SER A 117 -3.19 -15.06 -3.33
CA SER A 117 -3.28 -16.50 -3.04
C SER A 117 -3.56 -16.73 -1.55
N ILE A 118 -2.53 -16.97 -0.74
CA ILE A 118 -2.69 -17.31 0.68
C ILE A 118 -3.24 -16.15 1.52
N GLY A 119 -3.07 -14.91 1.05
CA GLY A 119 -3.61 -13.70 1.67
C GLY A 119 -5.02 -13.32 1.20
N ALA A 120 -5.63 -14.05 0.26
CA ALA A 120 -6.83 -13.58 -0.46
C ALA A 120 -8.00 -13.28 0.49
N GLY A 121 -8.21 -14.11 1.52
CA GLY A 121 -9.24 -13.85 2.53
C GLY A 121 -9.00 -12.55 3.29
N HIS A 122 -7.75 -12.24 3.63
CA HIS A 122 -7.41 -10.99 4.30
C HIS A 122 -7.42 -9.78 3.37
N TRP A 123 -7.18 -9.97 2.07
CA TRP A 123 -7.33 -8.92 1.06
C TRP A 123 -8.77 -8.42 0.97
N VAL A 124 -9.74 -9.33 0.90
CA VAL A 124 -11.17 -8.99 0.93
C VAL A 124 -11.48 -8.10 2.15
N HIS A 125 -11.07 -8.54 3.35
CA HIS A 125 -11.39 -7.81 4.58
C HIS A 125 -10.56 -6.54 4.77
N GLY A 126 -9.29 -6.52 4.36
CA GLY A 126 -8.43 -5.34 4.43
C GLY A 126 -9.01 -4.18 3.62
N ILE A 127 -9.47 -4.46 2.39
CA ILE A 127 -10.16 -3.45 1.56
C ILE A 127 -11.50 -3.05 2.19
N ARG A 128 -12.30 -4.00 2.68
CA ARG A 128 -13.61 -3.71 3.30
C ARG A 128 -13.51 -2.86 4.57
N TYR A 129 -12.47 -3.05 5.38
CA TYR A 129 -12.24 -2.19 6.55
C TYR A 129 -11.88 -0.77 6.16
N ASN A 130 -11.35 -0.56 4.95
CA ASN A 130 -11.05 0.76 4.42
C ASN A 130 -10.21 1.61 5.40
N MET A 131 -9.27 0.97 6.09
CA MET A 131 -8.38 1.70 6.98
C MET A 131 -7.43 2.59 6.17
N ASP A 132 -7.08 3.74 6.73
CA ASP A 132 -6.16 4.73 6.18
C ASP A 132 -4.71 4.18 6.16
N LEU A 133 -4.44 3.42 5.11
CA LEU A 133 -3.16 2.77 4.83
C LEU A 133 -3.01 2.57 3.32
N VAL A 134 -1.77 2.41 2.85
CA VAL A 134 -1.48 2.15 1.44
C VAL A 134 -1.10 0.69 1.23
N ILE A 135 -1.80 -0.01 0.34
CA ILE A 135 -1.49 -1.38 -0.07
C ILE A 135 -0.82 -1.36 -1.44
N MET A 136 0.45 -1.75 -1.48
CA MET A 136 1.23 -1.91 -2.69
C MET A 136 1.27 -3.39 -3.07
N LEU A 137 0.57 -3.74 -4.16
CA LEU A 137 0.62 -5.06 -4.76
C LEU A 137 1.70 -5.09 -5.84
N PHE A 138 2.81 -5.75 -5.55
CA PHE A 138 3.93 -5.98 -6.46
C PHE A 138 3.57 -7.19 -7.35
N ASP A 139 3.04 -6.91 -8.54
CA ASP A 139 2.55 -7.94 -9.44
C ASP A 139 3.56 -8.25 -10.54
N ASN A 140 4.36 -9.30 -10.31
CA ASN A 140 5.35 -9.82 -11.26
C ASN A 140 4.95 -11.15 -11.89
N ASN A 141 3.71 -11.59 -11.64
CA ASN A 141 3.09 -12.77 -12.21
C ASN A 141 3.78 -14.11 -11.86
N VAL A 142 4.54 -14.17 -10.76
CA VAL A 142 5.29 -15.35 -10.38
C VAL A 142 5.67 -15.37 -8.89
N TYR A 143 5.73 -16.56 -8.29
CA TYR A 143 6.45 -16.70 -7.02
C TYR A 143 7.97 -16.62 -7.23
N GLY A 144 8.52 -15.40 -7.18
CA GLY A 144 9.93 -15.14 -7.45
C GLY A 144 10.88 -15.75 -6.39
N LEU A 145 10.62 -15.49 -5.10
CA LEU A 145 11.53 -15.88 -4.01
C LEU A 145 11.71 -17.40 -3.90
N THR A 146 10.63 -18.15 -4.15
CA THR A 146 10.63 -19.62 -4.14
C THR A 146 11.08 -20.22 -5.46
N LYS A 147 11.57 -19.40 -6.40
CA LYS A 147 12.15 -19.78 -7.69
C LYS A 147 11.11 -20.25 -8.72
N LYS A 148 10.30 -19.33 -9.24
CA LYS A 148 9.48 -19.49 -10.45
C LYS A 148 8.36 -20.53 -10.37
N GLN A 149 7.45 -20.39 -9.40
CA GLN A 149 6.16 -21.11 -9.40
C GLN A 149 5.05 -20.20 -9.91
N THR A 150 4.00 -20.80 -10.46
CA THR A 150 2.80 -20.08 -10.93
C THR A 150 2.13 -19.34 -9.78
N SER A 151 1.84 -18.05 -9.97
CA SER A 151 1.03 -17.24 -9.06
C SER A 151 -0.40 -17.10 -9.59
N PRO A 152 -1.35 -16.56 -8.81
CA PRO A 152 -2.72 -16.31 -9.28
C PRO A 152 -2.83 -15.35 -10.48
N THR A 153 -1.81 -14.51 -10.71
CA THR A 153 -1.81 -13.52 -11.79
C THR A 153 -0.96 -13.96 -12.98
N SER A 154 -0.36 -15.16 -12.96
CA SER A 154 0.41 -15.71 -14.08
C SER A 154 -0.43 -15.79 -15.37
N PRO A 155 0.02 -15.19 -16.49
CA PRO A 155 -0.66 -15.31 -17.77
C PRO A 155 -0.81 -16.77 -18.21
N ILE A 156 -1.91 -17.07 -18.91
CA ILE A 156 -2.12 -18.39 -19.55
C ILE A 156 -0.91 -18.72 -20.43
N GLY A 157 -0.44 -19.97 -20.34
CA GLY A 157 0.70 -20.46 -21.09
C GLY A 157 2.06 -20.13 -20.48
N LEU A 158 2.14 -19.31 -19.42
CA LEU A 158 3.42 -19.04 -18.74
C LEU A 158 3.98 -20.32 -18.12
N GLN A 159 5.08 -20.83 -18.67
CA GLN A 159 5.76 -22.01 -18.16
C GLN A 159 6.52 -21.69 -16.87
N THR A 160 6.26 -22.48 -15.83
CA THR A 160 6.87 -22.36 -14.50
C THR A 160 7.30 -23.73 -13.98
N ASN A 161 7.98 -23.76 -12.83
CA ASN A 161 8.45 -25.02 -12.24
C ASN A 161 7.30 -25.94 -11.78
N THR A 162 6.13 -25.39 -11.46
CA THR A 162 4.93 -26.15 -11.08
C THR A 162 3.99 -26.42 -12.26
N HIS A 163 4.10 -25.62 -13.32
CA HIS A 163 3.32 -25.78 -14.55
C HIS A 163 4.26 -25.75 -15.76
N PRO A 164 5.02 -26.84 -16.00
CA PRO A 164 5.96 -26.90 -17.13
C PRO A 164 5.25 -26.82 -18.49
N GLY A 165 3.98 -27.25 -18.57
CA GLY A 165 3.12 -27.09 -19.75
C GLY A 165 2.53 -25.69 -19.93
N GLY A 166 2.80 -24.75 -19.02
CA GLY A 166 2.18 -23.43 -18.98
C GLY A 166 1.02 -23.34 -18.00
N ALA A 167 0.77 -22.14 -17.44
CA ALA A 167 -0.40 -21.87 -16.61
C ALA A 167 -1.69 -22.10 -17.40
N ILE A 168 -2.65 -22.78 -16.79
CA ILE A 168 -3.88 -23.26 -17.46
C ILE A 168 -5.08 -22.36 -17.15
N LEU A 169 -5.09 -21.77 -15.96
CA LEU A 169 -6.19 -20.91 -15.52
C LEU A 169 -6.02 -19.48 -16.05
N PRO A 170 -7.13 -18.80 -16.40
CA PRO A 170 -7.10 -17.36 -16.62
C PRO A 170 -6.51 -16.63 -15.42
N PRO A 171 -5.61 -15.65 -15.62
CA PRO A 171 -5.02 -14.88 -14.53
C PRO A 171 -6.11 -14.09 -13.80
N LEU A 172 -6.05 -14.11 -12.47
CA LEU A 172 -6.85 -13.20 -11.65
C LEU A 172 -6.46 -11.75 -11.97
N ASN A 173 -7.44 -10.88 -12.20
CA ASN A 173 -7.22 -9.44 -12.38
C ASN A 173 -7.41 -8.72 -11.04
N PRO A 174 -6.34 -8.22 -10.39
CA PRO A 174 -6.47 -7.61 -9.07
C PRO A 174 -7.26 -6.31 -9.06
N ILE A 175 -7.28 -5.54 -10.16
CA ILE A 175 -8.08 -4.31 -10.24
C ILE A 175 -9.57 -4.66 -10.28
N GLN A 176 -9.96 -5.57 -11.18
CA GLN A 176 -11.36 -6.02 -11.29
C GLN A 176 -11.85 -6.62 -9.97
N THR A 177 -11.01 -7.43 -9.32
CA THR A 177 -11.34 -8.08 -8.04
C THR A 177 -11.51 -7.05 -6.92
N THR A 178 -10.58 -6.09 -6.77
CA THR A 178 -10.70 -5.04 -5.75
C THR A 178 -11.93 -4.15 -5.97
N LEU A 179 -12.22 -3.75 -7.22
CA LEU A 179 -13.43 -2.98 -7.56
C LEU A 179 -14.73 -3.76 -7.30
N GLY A 180 -14.66 -5.08 -7.18
CA GLY A 180 -15.77 -5.94 -6.77
C GLY A 180 -16.04 -5.95 -5.26
N PHE A 181 -15.07 -5.53 -4.44
CA PHE A 181 -15.23 -5.52 -2.99
C PHE A 181 -16.07 -4.34 -2.52
N THR A 182 -16.94 -4.60 -1.55
CA THR A 182 -17.71 -3.53 -0.90
C THR A 182 -16.77 -2.64 -0.07
N ASN A 183 -17.11 -1.36 0.03
CA ASN A 183 -16.33 -0.37 0.78
C ASN A 183 -14.89 -0.10 0.29
N ALA A 184 -14.49 -0.62 -0.88
CA ALA A 184 -13.29 -0.12 -1.56
C ALA A 184 -13.46 1.39 -1.80
N SER A 185 -12.41 2.16 -1.53
CA SER A 185 -12.44 3.64 -1.59
C SER A 185 -11.37 4.23 -2.49
N PHE A 186 -10.30 3.50 -2.81
CA PHE A 186 -9.26 3.94 -3.75
C PHE A 186 -8.64 2.72 -4.45
N VAL A 187 -8.65 2.72 -5.78
CA VAL A 187 -8.07 1.66 -6.61
C VAL A 187 -7.30 2.26 -7.77
N ALA A 188 -6.02 1.95 -7.87
CA ALA A 188 -5.15 2.43 -8.95
C ALA A 188 -4.23 1.33 -9.51
N GLN A 189 -3.75 1.54 -10.73
CA GLN A 189 -2.74 0.70 -11.38
C GLN A 189 -1.60 1.55 -11.94
N THR A 190 -0.38 1.07 -11.82
CA THR A 190 0.81 1.73 -12.39
C THR A 190 1.87 0.70 -12.79
N VAL A 191 2.99 1.17 -13.33
CA VAL A 191 4.10 0.36 -13.86
C VAL A 191 5.43 0.76 -13.23
N ASP A 192 6.33 -0.19 -12.98
CA ASP A 192 7.62 0.11 -12.33
C ASP A 192 8.60 0.86 -13.25
N TRP A 193 8.48 0.70 -14.58
CA TRP A 193 9.37 1.32 -15.56
C TRP A 193 9.03 2.79 -15.87
N ASN A 194 7.98 3.35 -15.26
CA ASN A 194 7.70 4.77 -15.31
C ASN A 194 7.73 5.38 -13.88
N PRO A 195 8.91 5.82 -13.40
CA PRO A 195 9.06 6.30 -12.02
C PRO A 195 8.22 7.52 -11.69
N ILE A 196 7.95 8.41 -12.67
CA ILE A 196 7.16 9.63 -12.46
C ILE A 196 5.71 9.24 -12.17
N HIS A 197 5.12 8.40 -13.03
CA HIS A 197 3.74 7.94 -12.84
C HIS A 197 3.60 7.04 -11.60
N LEU A 198 4.59 6.17 -11.33
CA LEU A 198 4.65 5.36 -10.12
C LEU A 198 4.61 6.21 -8.85
N GLN A 199 5.51 7.20 -8.74
CA GLN A 199 5.57 8.09 -7.58
C GLN A 199 4.26 8.88 -7.42
N ALA A 200 3.73 9.46 -8.50
CA ALA A 200 2.46 10.20 -8.47
C ALA A 200 1.27 9.31 -8.03
N THR A 201 1.23 8.06 -8.48
CA THR A 201 0.16 7.12 -8.11
C THR A 201 0.22 6.75 -6.62
N LEU A 202 1.42 6.41 -6.12
CA LEU A 202 1.61 6.07 -4.71
C LEU A 202 1.39 7.29 -3.79
N HIS A 203 1.75 8.48 -4.25
CA HIS A 203 1.53 9.72 -3.51
C HIS A 203 0.03 10.04 -3.40
N ALA A 204 -0.73 9.88 -4.48
CA ALA A 204 -2.19 10.01 -4.46
C ALA A 204 -2.84 8.98 -3.52
N ALA A 205 -2.36 7.73 -3.53
CA ALA A 205 -2.84 6.70 -2.60
C ALA A 205 -2.54 7.03 -1.14
N TYR A 206 -1.38 7.64 -0.86
CA TYR A 206 -1.02 8.12 0.47
C TYR A 206 -1.87 9.31 0.94
N LYS A 207 -2.28 10.20 0.03
CA LYS A 207 -3.12 11.36 0.36
C LYS A 207 -4.60 11.02 0.54
N HIS A 208 -5.03 9.85 0.08
CA HIS A 208 -6.42 9.41 0.13
C HIS A 208 -6.84 9.03 1.55
N ARG A 209 -8.01 9.50 2.00
CA ARG A 209 -8.61 9.05 3.26
C ARG A 209 -9.19 7.63 3.10
N GLY A 210 -8.47 6.63 3.60
CA GLY A 210 -8.89 5.23 3.60
C GLY A 210 -7.87 4.33 2.91
N THR A 211 -8.28 3.13 2.50
CA THR A 211 -7.34 2.17 1.93
C THR A 211 -6.98 2.51 0.48
N GLY A 212 -5.75 2.99 0.27
CA GLY A 212 -5.15 3.18 -1.04
C GLY A 212 -4.61 1.88 -1.63
N PHE A 213 -5.39 1.16 -2.45
CA PHE A 213 -4.90 -0.04 -3.14
C PHE A 213 -4.25 0.29 -4.48
N VAL A 214 -2.98 -0.04 -4.65
CA VAL A 214 -2.20 0.19 -5.88
C VAL A 214 -1.63 -1.12 -6.40
N ARG A 215 -2.08 -1.55 -7.58
CA ARG A 215 -1.42 -2.62 -8.34
C ARG A 215 -0.25 -2.02 -9.12
N ILE A 216 0.93 -2.57 -8.90
CA ILE A 216 2.15 -2.18 -9.60
C ILE A 216 2.55 -3.34 -10.50
N LEU A 217 2.47 -3.15 -11.81
CA LEU A 217 3.03 -4.09 -12.77
C LEU A 217 4.56 -4.02 -12.61
N GLN A 218 5.13 -5.07 -12.03
CA GLN A 218 6.47 -5.07 -11.47
C GLN A 218 7.35 -6.07 -12.24
N ARG A 219 8.35 -5.57 -12.97
CA ARG A 219 9.26 -6.44 -13.74
C ARG A 219 10.13 -7.30 -12.83
N CYS A 220 10.02 -8.63 -12.96
CA CYS A 220 10.98 -9.58 -12.42
C CYS A 220 11.96 -10.03 -13.53
N PRO A 221 13.21 -9.51 -13.56
CA PRO A 221 14.15 -9.77 -14.64
C PRO A 221 14.63 -11.22 -14.70
N THR A 222 14.50 -11.98 -13.60
CA THR A 222 15.01 -13.35 -13.51
C THR A 222 14.03 -14.39 -14.05
N TYR A 223 12.73 -14.19 -13.82
CA TYR A 223 11.74 -15.27 -14.04
C TYR A 223 10.62 -14.92 -15.01
N THR A 224 10.26 -13.63 -15.13
CA THR A 224 9.16 -13.16 -15.98
C THR A 224 9.56 -11.95 -16.83
N ALA A 225 10.85 -11.86 -17.22
CA ALA A 225 11.40 -10.74 -18.00
C ALA A 225 10.59 -10.40 -19.26
N GLY A 226 10.07 -11.43 -19.96
CA GLY A 226 9.28 -11.25 -21.18
C GLY A 226 7.81 -10.86 -20.97
N VAL A 227 7.26 -10.99 -19.75
CA VAL A 227 5.80 -10.81 -19.52
C VAL A 227 5.36 -9.37 -19.79
N PHE A 228 6.20 -8.38 -19.44
CA PHE A 228 5.91 -6.97 -19.66
C PHE A 228 6.77 -6.34 -20.77
N GLU A 229 7.57 -7.14 -21.48
CA GLU A 229 8.51 -6.61 -22.47
C GLU A 229 7.82 -5.82 -23.58
N ASP A 230 6.68 -6.31 -24.06
CA ASP A 230 5.87 -5.59 -25.06
C ASP A 230 5.34 -4.25 -24.54
N LEU A 231 4.91 -4.19 -23.27
CA LEU A 231 4.40 -2.95 -22.67
C LEU A 231 5.52 -1.92 -22.43
N VAL A 232 6.74 -2.41 -22.17
CA VAL A 232 7.93 -1.56 -22.01
C VAL A 232 8.37 -1.00 -23.37
N ARG A 233 8.33 -1.81 -24.42
CA ARG A 233 8.78 -1.42 -25.78
C ARG A 233 7.75 -0.58 -26.52
N ASP A 234 6.46 -0.86 -26.31
CA ASP A 234 5.35 -0.16 -26.95
C ASP A 234 4.42 0.49 -25.91
N PRO A 235 4.71 1.74 -25.51
CA PRO A 235 3.86 2.51 -24.61
C PRO A 235 2.45 2.75 -25.13
N SER A 236 2.18 2.53 -26.43
CA SER A 236 0.82 2.66 -26.97
C SER A 236 -0.11 1.56 -26.46
N ARG A 237 0.42 0.45 -25.94
CA ARG A 237 -0.42 -0.59 -25.30
C ARG A 237 -0.95 -0.18 -23.93
N LEU A 238 -0.41 0.89 -23.34
CA LEU A 238 -0.90 1.45 -22.08
C LEU A 238 -1.97 2.51 -22.38
N LEU A 239 -3.02 2.53 -21.56
CA LEU A 239 -4.05 3.58 -21.60
C LEU A 239 -3.95 4.41 -20.32
N VAL A 240 -3.60 5.68 -20.44
CA VAL A 240 -3.58 6.57 -19.26
C VAL A 240 -4.99 7.09 -18.97
N LEU A 241 -5.44 6.91 -17.74
CA LEU A 241 -6.70 7.46 -17.24
C LEU A 241 -6.46 8.90 -16.77
N GLU A 242 -7.08 9.87 -17.45
CA GLU A 242 -6.95 11.30 -17.13
C GLU A 242 -8.24 11.85 -16.51
N HIS A 243 -8.08 12.61 -15.44
CA HIS A 243 -9.16 13.36 -14.80
C HIS A 243 -8.53 14.45 -13.92
N GLU A 244 -9.26 15.54 -13.65
CA GLU A 244 -8.80 16.59 -12.72
C GLU A 244 -8.57 16.03 -11.30
N ASP A 245 -9.44 15.09 -10.94
CA ASP A 245 -9.43 14.32 -9.70
C ASP A 245 -8.64 12.99 -9.80
N GLY A 246 -7.88 12.82 -10.89
CA GLY A 246 -7.12 11.61 -11.20
C GLY A 246 -5.69 11.62 -10.66
N ILE A 247 -4.84 10.73 -11.21
CA ILE A 247 -3.39 10.80 -10.98
C ILE A 247 -2.82 11.96 -11.82
N PRO A 248 -2.07 12.90 -11.23
CA PRO A 248 -1.46 13.98 -12.00
C PRO A 248 -0.50 13.43 -13.07
N VAL A 249 -0.81 13.72 -14.34
CA VAL A 249 0.02 13.33 -15.48
C VAL A 249 0.88 14.52 -15.89
N ALA A 250 2.19 14.45 -15.63
CA ALA A 250 3.13 15.47 -16.08
C ALA A 250 3.14 15.57 -17.62
N ASP A 251 3.39 16.77 -18.17
CA ASP A 251 3.43 16.98 -19.63
C ASP A 251 4.47 16.11 -20.34
N SER A 252 5.56 15.76 -19.64
CA SER A 252 6.56 14.81 -20.14
C SER A 252 5.98 13.41 -20.40
N LEU A 253 5.02 12.97 -19.58
CA LEU A 253 4.34 11.67 -19.73
C LEU A 253 3.36 11.65 -20.90
N ARG A 254 2.70 12.77 -21.20
CA ARG A 254 1.81 12.89 -22.36
C ARG A 254 2.51 12.66 -23.70
N ARG A 255 3.82 12.85 -23.77
CA ARG A 255 4.62 12.55 -24.96
C ARG A 255 4.96 11.06 -25.09
N ILE A 256 5.02 10.35 -23.97
CA ILE A 256 5.40 8.94 -23.90
C ILE A 256 4.18 8.04 -24.13
N PHE A 257 3.03 8.41 -23.56
CA PHE A 257 1.80 7.62 -23.66
C PHE A 257 0.82 8.24 -24.66
N PRO A 258 0.71 7.69 -25.89
CA PRO A 258 -0.15 8.26 -26.92
C PRO A 258 -1.63 7.99 -26.64
N ASN A 259 -1.97 6.87 -25.98
CA ASN A 259 -3.34 6.47 -25.70
C ASN A 259 -3.76 6.94 -24.31
N ARG A 260 -4.81 7.77 -24.29
CA ARG A 260 -5.35 8.39 -23.10
C ARG A 260 -6.86 8.44 -23.20
N THR A 261 -7.54 8.39 -22.06
CA THR A 261 -8.99 8.58 -22.00
C THR A 261 -9.34 9.37 -20.76
N THR A 262 -10.36 10.21 -20.88
CA THR A 262 -10.98 10.83 -19.71
C THR A 262 -11.78 9.77 -18.96
N HIS A 263 -11.64 9.72 -17.64
CA HIS A 263 -12.36 8.79 -16.76
C HIS A 263 -12.67 9.45 -15.42
N ASP A 264 -13.94 9.53 -15.03
CA ASP A 264 -14.34 10.03 -13.71
C ASP A 264 -14.09 8.95 -12.64
N PRO A 265 -13.15 9.16 -11.68
CA PRO A 265 -12.84 8.17 -10.67
C PRO A 265 -13.97 7.94 -9.66
N SER A 266 -15.04 8.74 -9.65
CA SER A 266 -16.24 8.49 -8.83
C SER A 266 -17.19 7.45 -9.47
N ASP A 267 -17.06 7.18 -10.77
CA ASP A 267 -17.90 6.22 -11.49
C ASP A 267 -17.34 4.79 -11.37
N LEU A 268 -17.84 4.05 -10.39
CA LEU A 268 -17.48 2.64 -10.17
C LEU A 268 -17.84 1.73 -11.35
N ALA A 269 -18.90 2.02 -12.11
CA ALA A 269 -19.32 1.20 -13.24
C ALA A 269 -18.36 1.38 -14.42
N ALA A 270 -17.99 2.62 -14.73
CA ALA A 270 -16.96 2.93 -15.72
C ALA A 270 -15.60 2.35 -15.30
N ALA A 271 -15.23 2.45 -14.02
CA ALA A 271 -14.01 1.86 -13.49
C ALA A 271 -13.92 0.35 -13.73
N ARG A 272 -15.02 -0.39 -13.52
CA ARG A 272 -15.11 -1.83 -13.79
C ARG A 272 -14.99 -2.14 -15.28
N ALA A 273 -15.66 -1.37 -16.13
CA ALA A 273 -15.56 -1.53 -17.58
C ALA A 273 -14.13 -1.30 -18.08
N LEU A 274 -13.41 -0.32 -17.52
CA LEU A 274 -11.99 -0.09 -17.81
C LEU A 274 -11.12 -1.24 -17.34
N ALA A 275 -11.38 -1.80 -16.17
CA ALA A 275 -10.62 -2.93 -15.62
C ALA A 275 -10.75 -4.22 -16.46
N ASP A 276 -11.84 -4.37 -17.21
CA ASP A 276 -12.14 -5.53 -18.07
C ASP A 276 -11.55 -5.41 -19.49
N ARG A 277 -10.93 -4.27 -19.83
CA ARG A 277 -10.28 -4.03 -21.13
C ARG A 277 -9.15 -5.04 -21.38
N THR A 278 -9.07 -5.55 -22.60
CA THR A 278 -8.01 -6.48 -23.05
C THR A 278 -7.20 -5.95 -24.24
N ASP A 279 -7.72 -4.92 -24.91
CA ASP A 279 -7.11 -4.17 -26.00
C ASP A 279 -5.96 -3.27 -25.52
N TYR A 280 -6.09 -2.70 -24.31
CA TYR A 280 -5.06 -1.90 -23.65
C TYR A 280 -4.94 -2.28 -22.17
N VAL A 281 -3.81 -1.91 -21.56
CA VAL A 281 -3.60 -2.02 -20.11
C VAL A 281 -3.77 -0.63 -19.50
N PRO A 282 -4.88 -0.34 -18.79
CA PRO A 282 -5.09 0.99 -18.23
C PRO A 282 -4.20 1.24 -17.01
N ILE A 283 -3.67 2.45 -16.90
CA ILE A 283 -2.88 2.93 -15.75
C ILE A 283 -3.44 4.27 -15.28
N GLY A 284 -3.34 4.52 -13.98
CA GLY A 284 -3.92 5.68 -13.32
C GLY A 284 -4.94 5.26 -12.26
N LEU A 285 -5.82 6.19 -11.92
CA LEU A 285 -6.83 6.04 -10.89
C LEU A 285 -8.11 5.45 -11.51
N PHE A 286 -8.52 4.27 -11.04
CA PHE A 286 -9.76 3.66 -11.48
C PHE A 286 -10.93 4.13 -10.63
N PHE A 287 -10.76 4.19 -9.31
CA PHE A 287 -11.85 4.53 -8.41
C PHE A 287 -11.36 5.32 -7.21
N ARG A 288 -12.15 6.30 -6.77
CA ARG A 288 -11.94 7.07 -5.54
C ARG A 288 -13.27 7.52 -4.93
N ASP A 289 -13.44 7.29 -3.63
CA ASP A 289 -14.58 7.73 -2.83
C ASP A 289 -14.16 7.91 -1.36
N GLU A 290 -13.85 9.14 -0.98
CA GLU A 290 -13.41 9.49 0.37
C GLU A 290 -14.56 9.53 1.40
N ASN A 291 -15.82 9.37 0.97
CA ASN A 291 -16.97 9.33 1.89
C ASN A 291 -17.16 7.94 2.52
N ARG A 292 -16.36 6.95 2.11
CA ARG A 292 -16.42 5.59 2.66
C ARG A 292 -16.01 5.60 4.14
N PRO A 293 -16.71 4.87 5.03
CA PRO A 293 -16.30 4.74 6.41
C PRO A 293 -14.93 4.04 6.51
N CYS A 294 -14.09 4.52 7.42
CA CYS A 294 -12.80 3.91 7.76
C CYS A 294 -12.95 3.19 9.11
N TYR A 295 -12.61 1.91 9.19
CA TYR A 295 -12.94 1.08 10.36
C TYR A 295 -12.23 1.55 11.65
N GLU A 296 -11.06 2.15 11.54
CA GLU A 296 -10.30 2.66 12.68
C GLU A 296 -11.02 3.78 13.42
N GLU A 297 -11.88 4.57 12.76
CA GLU A 297 -12.70 5.62 13.40
C GLU A 297 -13.68 5.04 14.43
N PHE A 298 -14.03 3.76 14.29
CA PHE A 298 -14.81 3.03 15.26
C PHE A 298 -13.91 2.39 16.32
N SER A 299 -12.78 1.80 15.90
CA SER A 299 -11.88 1.09 16.82
C SER A 299 -11.05 2.01 17.72
N GLU A 300 -10.88 3.28 17.34
CA GLU A 300 -10.11 4.26 18.11
C GLU A 300 -10.88 4.84 19.31
N ARG A 301 -12.20 4.65 19.34
CA ARG A 301 -13.05 5.12 20.43
C ARG A 301 -12.59 4.50 21.75
N GLY A 302 -12.25 5.35 22.71
CA GLY A 302 -11.77 4.92 24.02
C GLY A 302 -10.27 4.63 24.11
N LEU A 303 -9.50 4.73 23.01
CA LEU A 303 -8.05 4.52 23.09
C LEU A 303 -7.36 5.51 24.03
N ASN A 304 -7.88 6.75 24.08
CA ASN A 304 -7.37 7.84 24.91
C ASN A 304 -8.08 7.96 26.27
N PHE A 305 -9.00 7.05 26.60
CA PHE A 305 -9.66 7.08 27.90
C PHE A 305 -8.67 6.68 28.99
N THR A 306 -8.70 7.42 30.09
CA THR A 306 -8.10 7.07 31.38
C THR A 306 -8.75 5.80 31.95
N ALA A 307 -8.11 5.20 32.96
CA ALA A 307 -8.68 4.04 33.64
C ALA A 307 -10.06 4.32 34.23
N GLU A 308 -10.26 5.51 34.81
CA GLU A 308 -11.53 5.95 35.39
C GLU A 308 -12.62 6.12 34.33
N GLU A 309 -12.29 6.74 33.19
CA GLU A 309 -13.23 6.88 32.07
C GLU A 309 -13.64 5.52 31.48
N ARG A 310 -12.72 4.55 31.44
CA ARG A 310 -13.02 3.18 31.00
C ARG A 310 -13.95 2.47 31.97
N LEU A 311 -13.70 2.59 33.28
CA LEU A 311 -14.56 2.03 34.33
C LEU A 311 -15.97 2.63 34.25
N ALA A 312 -16.08 3.95 34.18
CA ALA A 312 -17.36 4.64 34.08
C ALA A 312 -18.13 4.30 32.80
N ALA A 313 -17.43 4.09 31.67
CA ALA A 313 -18.05 3.62 30.43
C ALA A 313 -18.57 2.19 30.56
N LEU A 314 -17.81 1.30 31.20
CA LEU A 314 -18.20 -0.09 31.44
C LEU A 314 -19.44 -0.16 32.34
N GLU A 315 -19.44 0.58 33.46
CA GLU A 315 -20.58 0.66 34.40
C GLU A 315 -21.85 1.12 33.67
N ARG A 316 -21.75 2.18 32.86
CA ARG A 316 -22.88 2.70 32.08
C ARG A 316 -23.47 1.68 31.10
N GLU A 317 -22.63 0.86 30.47
CA GLU A 317 -23.11 -0.19 29.57
C GLU A 317 -23.71 -1.38 30.33
N VAL A 318 -23.13 -1.77 31.47
CA VAL A 318 -23.68 -2.83 32.33
C VAL A 318 -25.07 -2.43 32.85
N ASP A 319 -25.25 -1.17 33.26
CA ASP A 319 -26.52 -0.64 33.75
C ASP A 319 -27.66 -0.75 32.72
N ARG A 320 -27.36 -0.75 31.41
CA ARG A 320 -28.38 -0.94 30.35
C ARG A 320 -28.96 -2.33 30.32
N PHE A 321 -28.25 -3.34 30.83
CA PHE A 321 -28.69 -4.74 30.88
C PHE A 321 -29.33 -5.11 32.22
N LEU A 322 -29.39 -4.18 33.18
CA LEU A 322 -30.02 -4.39 34.49
C LEU A 322 -31.52 -4.03 34.51
N VAL A 323 -32.13 -3.76 33.34
CA VAL A 323 -33.57 -3.47 33.16
C VAL A 323 -34.33 -4.69 32.68
#